data_AF-A0A366LNT3-F1
#
_entry.id   AF-A0A366LNT3-F1
#
_cell.length_a   1.000
_cell.length_b   1.000
_cell.length_c   1.000
_cell.angle_alpha   90.00
_cell.angle_beta   90.00
_cell.angle_gamma   90.00
#
_symmetry.space_group_name_H-M   'P 1'
#
loop_
_entity.id
_entity.type
_entity.pdbx_description
1 polymer ?
#
loop_
_entity_poly.entity_id
_entity_poly.type
_entity_poly.pdbx_seq_one_letter_code
_entity_poly.pdbx_strand_id
1 'polypeptide(L)'
;MAHYLRLDAVFVCTDSADSDEAFDDFTDRVFDELLKLQAIDTGIVEPDVTANVAERKMSILLGIEASTSRDAIRLFLANVRCALHAAECGTEEWPRYEPADDPLPPVRHVDFADA
;
A
#
# COMPACT_ATOMS: atom_id res chain seq x y z
N MET A 1 -9.26 -12.72 12.65
CA MET A 1 -7.96 -13.16 13.20
C MET A 1 -6.89 -12.46 12.40
N ALA A 2 -5.95 -11.78 13.04
CA ALA A 2 -4.84 -11.14 12.33
C ALA A 2 -3.88 -12.18 11.73
N HIS A 3 -3.59 -12.02 10.44
CA HIS A 3 -2.55 -12.74 9.72
C HIS A 3 -1.43 -11.77 9.36
N TYR A 4 -0.26 -11.93 9.95
CA TYR A 4 0.92 -11.12 9.61
C TYR A 4 1.63 -11.72 8.40
N LEU A 5 1.77 -10.91 7.36
CA LEU A 5 2.31 -11.30 6.06
C LEU A 5 3.41 -10.32 5.65
N ARG A 6 4.46 -10.86 5.01
CA ARG A 6 5.61 -10.09 4.54
C ARG A 6 5.81 -10.30 3.05
N LEU A 7 6.10 -9.21 2.34
CA LEU A 7 6.58 -9.21 0.96
C LEU A 7 7.98 -8.61 0.93
N ASP A 8 8.93 -9.34 0.34
CA ASP A 8 10.25 -8.81 0.02
C ASP A 8 10.31 -8.57 -1.49
N ALA A 9 10.49 -7.32 -1.90
CA ALA A 9 10.50 -6.90 -3.29
C ALA A 9 11.80 -6.16 -3.65
N VAL A 10 12.24 -6.35 -4.90
CA VAL A 10 13.38 -5.64 -5.50
C VAL A 10 12.83 -4.73 -6.58
N PHE A 11 13.29 -3.48 -6.59
CA PHE A 11 12.81 -2.45 -7.50
C PHE A 11 13.89 -2.06 -8.52
N VAL A 12 13.44 -1.64 -9.70
CA VAL A 12 14.27 -1.06 -10.75
C VAL A 12 13.62 0.25 -11.16
N CYS A 13 14.34 1.35 -11.03
CA CYS A 13 13.89 2.65 -11.52
C CYS A 13 14.28 2.80 -13.00
N THR A 14 13.36 3.27 -13.82
CA THR A 14 13.60 3.56 -15.24
C THR A 14 13.89 5.04 -15.50
N ASP A 15 13.78 5.89 -14.49
CA ASP A 15 14.08 7.32 -14.58
C ASP A 15 15.59 7.57 -14.56
N SER A 16 16.04 8.51 -15.40
CA SER A 16 17.38 9.05 -15.40
C SER A 16 17.79 9.79 -14.12
N ALA A 17 16.81 10.26 -13.34
CA ALA A 17 17.01 10.91 -12.04
C ALA A 17 17.10 9.92 -10.86
N ASP A 18 17.19 8.61 -11.12
CA ASP A 18 17.32 7.60 -10.07
C ASP A 18 18.53 7.84 -9.16
N SER A 19 18.33 7.68 -7.86
CA SER A 19 19.35 7.85 -6.83
C SER A 19 18.99 7.10 -5.55
N ASP A 20 19.93 6.96 -4.62
CA ASP A 20 19.67 6.37 -3.30
C ASP A 20 18.61 7.17 -2.53
N GLU A 21 18.73 8.49 -2.53
CA GLU A 21 17.77 9.41 -1.91
C GLU A 21 16.37 9.30 -2.54
N ALA A 22 16.27 9.25 -3.87
CA ALA A 22 14.98 9.11 -4.54
C ALA A 22 14.27 7.78 -4.22
N PHE A 23 15.03 6.70 -4.00
CA PHE A 23 14.47 5.42 -3.60
C PHE A 23 14.07 5.40 -2.11
N ASP A 24 14.85 6.03 -1.24
CA ASP A 24 14.51 6.21 0.17
C ASP A 24 13.19 6.98 0.31
N ASP A 25 13.07 8.13 -0.38
CA ASP A 25 11.85 8.93 -0.47
C ASP A 25 10.66 8.12 -1.01
N PHE A 26 10.92 7.21 -1.97
CA PHE A 26 9.89 6.31 -2.47
C PHE A 26 9.43 5.32 -1.40
N THR A 27 10.34 4.74 -0.61
CA THR A 27 9.96 3.82 0.48
C THR A 27 9.17 4.52 1.58
N ASP A 28 9.51 5.77 1.90
CA ASP A 28 8.75 6.61 2.83
C ASP A 28 7.32 6.87 2.32
N ARG A 29 7.18 7.22 1.04
CA ARG A 29 5.84 7.38 0.43
C ARG A 29 5.02 6.09 0.51
N VAL A 30 5.61 4.93 0.23
CA VAL A 30 4.90 3.65 0.33
C VAL A 30 4.42 3.42 1.76
N PHE A 31 5.24 3.72 2.77
CA PHE A 31 4.86 3.58 4.17
C PHE A 31 3.73 4.53 4.56
N ASP A 32 3.80 5.80 4.15
CA ASP A 32 2.74 6.78 4.38
C ASP A 32 1.40 6.34 3.78
N GLU A 33 1.41 5.78 2.55
CA GLU A 33 0.19 5.28 1.92
C GLU A 33 -0.37 4.05 2.64
N LEU A 34 0.47 3.17 3.19
CA LEU A 34 0.00 2.06 4.03
C LEU A 34 -0.63 2.56 5.35
N LEU A 35 -0.08 3.61 5.97
CA LEU A 35 -0.68 4.23 7.16
C LEU A 35 -2.02 4.88 6.84
N LYS A 36 -2.16 5.54 5.69
CA LYS A 36 -3.44 6.08 5.22
C LYS A 36 -4.47 4.97 5.01
N LEU A 37 -4.07 3.84 4.41
CA LEU A 37 -4.95 2.69 4.26
C LEU A 37 -5.41 2.14 5.62
N GLN A 38 -4.52 1.99 6.61
CA GLN A 38 -4.90 1.57 7.96
C GLN A 38 -5.90 2.53 8.62
N ALA A 39 -5.75 3.84 8.40
CA ALA A 39 -6.66 4.82 8.98
C ALA A 39 -8.12 4.65 8.49
N ILE A 40 -8.30 4.07 7.30
CA ILE A 40 -9.59 3.84 6.66
C ILE A 40 -10.10 2.40 6.89
N ASP A 41 -9.21 1.41 6.80
CA ASP A 41 -9.54 0.00 7.00
C ASP A 41 -8.86 -0.53 8.27
N THR A 42 -9.62 -0.61 9.36
CA THR A 42 -9.16 -1.18 10.64
C THR A 42 -8.80 -2.67 10.55
N GLY A 43 -9.11 -3.34 9.43
CA GLY A 43 -8.66 -4.69 9.14
C GLY A 43 -7.19 -4.77 8.71
N ILE A 44 -6.55 -3.63 8.43
CA ILE A 44 -5.11 -3.50 8.25
C ILE A 44 -4.49 -3.15 9.60
N VAL A 45 -3.48 -3.90 10.03
CA VAL A 45 -2.91 -3.82 11.37
C VAL A 45 -1.40 -3.64 11.25
N GLU A 46 -0.86 -2.60 11.90
CA GLU A 46 0.58 -2.40 12.11
C GLU A 46 1.42 -2.58 10.82
N PRO A 47 1.22 -1.73 9.80
CA PRO A 47 2.09 -1.67 8.65
C PRO A 47 3.51 -1.34 9.10
N ASP A 48 4.48 -2.00 8.48
CA ASP A 48 5.89 -1.74 8.68
C ASP A 48 6.62 -1.89 7.34
N VAL A 49 7.60 -1.02 7.12
CA VAL A 49 8.42 -1.01 5.92
C VAL A 49 9.88 -0.91 6.34
N THR A 50 10.68 -1.86 5.87
CA THR A 50 12.13 -1.80 6.00
C THR A 50 12.77 -1.83 4.63
N ALA A 51 13.78 -1.01 4.39
CA ALA A 51 14.46 -0.94 3.10
C ALA A 51 15.97 -1.16 3.22
N ASN A 52 16.55 -1.74 2.17
CA ASN A 52 17.97 -1.65 1.88
C ASN A 52 18.12 -0.81 0.60
N VAL A 53 18.43 0.46 0.80
CA VAL A 53 18.49 1.47 -0.28
C VAL A 53 19.54 1.11 -1.33
N ALA A 54 20.73 0.69 -0.90
CA ALA A 54 21.83 0.33 -1.80
C ALA A 54 21.51 -0.90 -2.68
N GLU A 55 20.64 -1.80 -2.20
CA GLU A 55 20.22 -2.99 -2.95
C GLU A 55 18.87 -2.82 -3.68
N ARG A 56 18.23 -1.65 -3.58
CA ARG A 56 16.87 -1.40 -4.08
C ARG A 56 15.84 -2.42 -3.56
N LYS A 57 16.00 -2.86 -2.31
CA LYS A 57 15.10 -3.83 -1.68
C LYS A 57 14.20 -3.15 -0.67
N MET A 58 12.92 -3.50 -0.69
CA MET A 58 11.95 -3.10 0.31
C MET A 58 11.19 -4.31 0.79
N SER A 59 11.03 -4.40 2.10
CA SER A 59 10.23 -5.41 2.79
C SER A 59 9.02 -4.73 3.41
N ILE A 60 7.83 -5.19 3.04
CA ILE A 60 6.55 -4.67 3.53
C ILE A 60 5.92 -5.74 4.42
N LEU A 61 5.59 -5.38 5.65
CA LEU A 61 4.87 -6.20 6.62
C LEU A 61 3.51 -5.56 6.91
N LEU A 62 2.45 -6.38 6.91
CA LEU A 62 1.10 -5.97 7.31
C LEU A 62 0.45 -7.11 8.09
N GLY A 63 -0.24 -6.79 9.18
CA GLY A 63 -1.29 -7.63 9.74
C GLY A 63 -2.59 -7.43 8.96
N ILE A 64 -3.28 -8.52 8.61
CA ILE A 64 -4.57 -8.48 7.93
C ILE A 64 -5.60 -9.29 8.72
N GLU A 65 -6.68 -8.65 9.12
CA GLU A 65 -7.85 -9.31 9.70
C GLU A 65 -8.65 -10.03 8.61
N ALA A 66 -8.64 -11.36 8.68
CA ALA A 66 -9.45 -12.19 7.78
C ALA A 66 -9.92 -13.47 8.48
N SER A 67 -10.90 -14.13 7.87
CA SER A 67 -11.41 -15.44 8.31
C SER A 67 -10.50 -16.59 7.85
N THR A 68 -9.74 -16.39 6.78
CA THR A 68 -8.84 -17.41 6.22
C THR A 68 -7.50 -16.79 5.80
N SER A 69 -6.44 -17.60 5.82
CA SER A 69 -5.12 -17.17 5.32
C SER A 69 -5.14 -16.82 3.84
N ARG A 70 -6.02 -17.48 3.05
CA ARG A 70 -6.16 -17.20 1.62
C ARG A 70 -6.73 -15.81 1.37
N ASP A 71 -7.74 -15.43 2.14
CA ASP A 71 -8.33 -14.10 2.06
C ASP A 71 -7.35 -13.05 2.57
N ALA A 72 -6.64 -13.33 3.66
CA ALA A 72 -5.57 -12.46 4.15
C ALA A 72 -4.51 -12.18 3.09
N ILE A 73 -4.03 -13.20 2.36
CA ILE A 73 -3.05 -13.02 1.27
C ILE A 73 -3.62 -12.16 0.14
N ARG A 74 -4.89 -12.35 -0.23
CA ARG A 74 -5.53 -11.55 -1.29
C ARG A 74 -5.63 -10.08 -0.89
N LEU A 75 -6.10 -9.81 0.32
CA LEU A 75 -6.23 -8.46 0.88
C LEU A 75 -4.84 -7.82 1.06
N PHE A 76 -3.87 -8.55 1.58
CA PHE A 76 -2.48 -8.14 1.69
C PHE A 76 -1.93 -7.64 0.34
N LEU A 77 -2.02 -8.47 -0.71
CA LEU A 77 -1.52 -8.11 -2.03
C LEU A 77 -2.29 -6.93 -2.65
N ALA A 78 -3.59 -6.81 -2.38
CA ALA A 78 -4.39 -5.68 -2.84
C ALA A 78 -3.94 -4.36 -2.19
N ASN A 79 -3.75 -4.36 -0.87
CA ASN A 79 -3.29 -3.19 -0.12
C ASN A 79 -1.86 -2.78 -0.50
N VAL A 80 -0.94 -3.74 -0.63
CA VAL A 80 0.42 -3.46 -1.11
C VAL A 80 0.41 -2.84 -2.51
N ARG A 81 -0.39 -3.39 -3.44
CA ARG A 81 -0.51 -2.80 -4.79
C ARG A 81 -1.10 -1.39 -4.75
N CYS A 82 -2.11 -1.17 -3.91
CA CYS A 82 -2.72 0.14 -3.75
C CYS A 82 -1.72 1.17 -3.23
N ALA A 83 -0.96 0.83 -2.18
CA ALA A 83 0.07 1.70 -1.63
C ALA A 83 1.21 1.97 -2.62
N LEU A 84 1.72 0.94 -3.30
CA LEU A 84 2.74 1.12 -4.35
C LEU A 84 2.24 2.07 -5.45
N HIS A 85 1.00 1.87 -5.90
CA HIS A 85 0.41 2.70 -6.94
C HIS A 85 0.19 4.15 -6.49
N ALA A 86 -0.30 4.36 -5.27
CA ALA A 86 -0.47 5.69 -4.69
C ALA A 86 0.88 6.39 -4.44
N ALA A 87 1.95 5.64 -4.18
CA ALA A 87 3.33 6.11 -4.10
C ALA A 87 4.00 6.31 -5.49
N GLU A 88 3.21 6.33 -6.58
CA GLU A 88 3.63 6.58 -7.97
C GLU A 88 4.48 5.46 -8.59
N CYS A 89 4.49 4.26 -8.00
CA CYS A 89 5.18 3.11 -8.57
C CYS A 89 4.52 2.65 -9.88
N GLY A 90 5.16 2.96 -11.01
CA GLY A 90 4.69 2.57 -12.34
C GLY A 90 3.55 3.43 -12.88
N THR A 91 3.33 4.61 -12.32
CA THR A 91 2.29 5.58 -12.73
C THR A 91 2.74 7.03 -12.57
N GLU A 92 3.58 7.48 -13.51
CA GLU A 92 4.10 8.84 -13.54
C GLU A 92 2.97 9.87 -13.81
N GLU A 93 3.13 11.09 -13.27
CA GLU A 93 2.27 12.27 -13.49
C GLU A 93 0.79 12.14 -13.03
N TRP A 94 0.49 11.23 -12.11
CA TRP A 94 -0.89 11.10 -11.63
C TRP A 94 -1.31 12.26 -10.72
N PRO A 95 -2.49 12.86 -10.95
CA PRO A 95 -3.03 13.87 -10.05
C PRO A 95 -3.34 13.25 -8.68
N ARG A 96 -2.85 13.89 -7.62
CA ARG A 96 -3.13 13.50 -6.23
C ARG A 96 -4.47 14.11 -5.81
N TYR A 97 -5.48 13.27 -5.70
CA TYR A 97 -6.79 13.64 -5.16
C TYR A 97 -6.92 13.13 -3.73
N GLU A 98 -7.36 14.00 -2.83
CA GLU A 98 -7.67 13.65 -1.44
C GLU A 98 -9.16 13.91 -1.18
N PRO A 99 -9.84 13.09 -0.35
CA PRO A 99 -11.20 13.38 0.09
C PRO A 99 -11.27 14.75 0.76
N ALA A 100 -12.19 15.60 0.29
CA ALA A 100 -12.32 16.97 0.81
C ALA A 100 -13.13 17.06 2.11
N ASP A 101 -14.05 16.11 2.35
CA ASP A 101 -15.05 16.20 3.41
C ASP A 101 -14.83 15.16 4.52
N ASP A 102 -15.07 13.88 4.23
CA ASP A 102 -14.97 12.78 5.19
C ASP A 102 -13.78 11.87 4.80
N PRO A 103 -12.82 11.61 5.71
CA PRO A 103 -11.75 10.65 5.48
C PRO A 103 -12.27 9.22 5.26
N LEU A 104 -13.50 8.93 5.69
CA LEU A 104 -14.19 7.64 5.57
C LEU A 104 -15.51 7.82 4.82
N PRO A 105 -15.48 7.99 3.49
CA PRO A 105 -16.72 8.13 2.73
C PRO A 105 -17.63 6.90 2.96
N PRO A 106 -18.96 7.10 3.06
CA PRO A 106 -19.87 6.02 3.42
C PRO A 106 -19.87 4.92 2.34
N VAL A 107 -19.41 3.73 2.73
CA VAL A 107 -19.50 2.52 1.90
C VAL A 107 -20.85 1.86 2.13
N ARG A 108 -21.61 1.64 1.05
CA ARG A 108 -22.92 0.98 1.09
C ARG A 108 -22.89 -0.31 0.29
N HIS A 109 -23.55 -1.34 0.83
CA HIS A 109 -23.85 -2.54 0.05
C HIS A 109 -24.90 -2.18 -1.00
N VAL A 110 -24.64 -2.55 -2.25
CA VAL A 110 -25.59 -2.41 -3.36
C VAL A 110 -25.85 -3.79 -3.93
N ASP A 111 -27.12 -4.12 -4.16
CA ASP A 111 -27.45 -5.32 -4.92
C ASP A 111 -27.04 -5.09 -6.37
N PHE A 112 -26.43 -6.11 -7.00
CA PHE A 112 -25.97 -5.99 -8.38
C PHE A 112 -27.11 -5.63 -9.36
N ALA A 113 -28.36 -5.97 -9.01
CA ALA A 113 -29.54 -5.61 -9.79
C ALA A 113 -29.85 -4.10 -9.76
N ASP A 114 -29.32 -3.38 -8.77
CA ASP A 114 -29.53 -1.95 -8.51
C ASP A 114 -28.25 -1.12 -8.76
N ALA A 115 -27.20 -1.73 -9.33
CA ALA A 115 -25.89 -1.11 -9.60
C ALA A 115 -25.83 -0.37 -10.95
#